data_AF-A0A3C1BNX8-F1
#
_entry.id   AF-A0A3C1BNX8-F1
#
_cell.length_a   1.000
_cell.length_b   1.000
_cell.length_c   1.000
_cell.angle_alpha   90.00
_cell.angle_beta   90.00
_cell.angle_gamma   90.00
#
_symmetry.space_group_name_H-M   'P 1'
#
loop_
_entity.id
_entity.type
_entity.pdbx_description
1 polymer ?
#
loop_
_entity_poly.entity_id
_entity_poly.type
_entity_poly.pdbx_seq_one_letter_code
_entity_poly.pdbx_strand_id
1 'polypeptide(L)'
;MSQDTDLTTLTLTEARDGLRAKEFSSRELTQSFIDRVAASEKLNAYILTTPDGALEAADQSDARLGTDDARALEGLPIGVKDLFCTRGVRTTACSNILGDFTPTYESKVTENLWADGALMLGKLNND
;
A
#
# COMPACT_ATOMS: atom_id res chain seq x y z
N MET A 1 -26.91 -11.75 6.01
CA MET A 1 -26.53 -10.95 4.82
C MET A 1 -25.81 -9.74 5.36
N SER A 2 -24.50 -9.84 5.57
CA SER A 2 -23.70 -8.64 5.87
C SER A 2 -23.78 -7.75 4.65
N GLN A 3 -24.09 -6.47 4.86
CA GLN A 3 -23.82 -5.45 3.87
C GLN A 3 -22.32 -5.53 3.58
N ASP A 4 -21.93 -5.70 2.32
CA ASP A 4 -20.52 -5.60 1.91
C ASP A 4 -20.08 -4.16 2.18
N THR A 5 -19.47 -3.92 3.33
CA THR A 5 -18.86 -2.63 3.64
C THR A 5 -17.75 -2.39 2.63
N ASP A 6 -17.88 -1.33 1.82
CA ASP A 6 -16.79 -0.88 0.94
C ASP A 6 -15.61 -0.41 1.80
N LEU A 7 -14.64 -1.30 2.01
CA LEU A 7 -13.45 -1.07 2.83
C LEU A 7 -12.62 0.11 2.33
N THR A 8 -12.78 0.51 1.06
CA THR A 8 -12.03 1.64 0.48
C THR A 8 -12.57 3.01 0.89
N THR A 9 -13.71 3.04 1.59
CA THR A 9 -14.31 4.28 2.13
C THR A 9 -13.91 4.58 3.57
N LEU A 10 -13.27 3.63 4.24
CA LEU A 10 -12.81 3.79 5.62
C LEU A 10 -11.72 4.86 5.71
N THR A 11 -11.75 5.64 6.78
CA THR A 11 -10.59 6.44 7.19
C THR A 11 -9.46 5.52 7.64
N LEU A 12 -8.24 6.06 7.68
CA LEU A 12 -7.06 5.30 8.13
C LEU A 12 -7.22 4.76 9.56
N THR A 13 -7.85 5.53 10.44
CA THR A 13 -8.13 5.11 11.84
C THR A 13 -9.14 3.97 11.89
N GLU A 14 -10.24 4.07 11.13
CA GLU A 14 -11.26 3.01 11.07
C GLU A 14 -10.68 1.72 10.47
N ALA A 15 -9.90 1.82 9.40
CA ALA A 15 -9.21 0.67 8.82
C ALA A 15 -8.28 0.00 9.83
N ARG A 16 -7.44 0.78 10.53
CA ARG A 16 -6.53 0.28 11.58
C ARG A 16 -7.29 -0.42 12.70
N ASP A 17 -8.37 0.19 13.17
CA ASP A 17 -9.12 -0.33 14.31
C ASP A 17 -9.89 -1.60 13.91
N GLY A 18 -10.45 -1.65 12.70
CA GLY A 18 -11.07 -2.87 12.13
C GLY A 18 -10.08 -4.02 11.94
N LEU A 19 -8.85 -3.76 11.47
CA LEU A 19 -7.77 -4.76 11.38
C LEU A 19 -7.40 -5.32 12.77
N ARG A 20 -7.27 -4.44 13.77
CA ARG A 20 -6.96 -4.85 15.16
C ARG A 20 -8.10 -5.65 15.79
N ALA A 21 -9.34 -5.29 15.50
CA ALA A 21 -10.54 -5.99 15.92
C ALA A 21 -10.79 -7.29 15.14
N LYS A 22 -10.01 -7.55 14.07
CA LYS A 22 -10.17 -8.69 13.16
C LYS A 22 -11.56 -8.74 12.50
N GLU A 23 -12.11 -7.56 12.20
CA GLU A 23 -13.37 -7.44 11.44
C GLU A 23 -13.18 -7.81 9.96
N PHE A 24 -11.98 -7.56 9.46
CA PHE A 24 -11.46 -7.96 8.15
C PHE A 24 -9.93 -8.11 8.26
N SER A 25 -9.34 -8.79 7.29
CA SER A 25 -7.89 -8.98 7.17
C SER A 25 -7.20 -7.85 6.40
N SER A 26 -5.89 -7.70 6.60
CA SER A 26 -5.05 -6.82 5.80
C SER A 26 -5.09 -7.25 4.33
N ARG A 27 -5.14 -8.56 4.06
CA ARG A 27 -5.31 -9.08 2.70
C ARG A 27 -6.62 -8.61 2.05
N GLU A 28 -7.76 -8.71 2.75
CA GLU A 28 -9.07 -8.27 2.24
C GLU A 28 -9.10 -6.76 2.00
N LEU A 29 -8.56 -5.96 2.92
CA LEU A 29 -8.44 -4.51 2.79
C LEU A 29 -7.58 -4.15 1.56
N THR A 30 -6.41 -4.78 1.45
CA THR A 30 -5.45 -4.54 0.36
C THR A 30 -6.03 -4.94 -0.99
N GLN A 31 -6.70 -6.10 -1.07
CA GLN A 31 -7.39 -6.55 -2.28
C GLN A 31 -8.47 -5.54 -2.72
N SER A 32 -9.28 -5.04 -1.77
CA SER A 32 -10.30 -4.03 -2.06
C SER A 32 -9.71 -2.76 -2.68
N PHE A 33 -8.56 -2.31 -2.18
CA PHE A 33 -7.85 -1.18 -2.79
C PHE A 33 -7.23 -1.52 -4.16
N ILE A 34 -6.64 -2.70 -4.35
CA ILE A 34 -6.12 -3.15 -5.65
C ILE A 34 -7.24 -3.15 -6.71
N ASP A 35 -8.40 -3.72 -6.37
CA ASP A 35 -9.55 -3.79 -7.27
C ASP A 35 -10.06 -2.39 -7.63
N ARG A 36 -10.10 -1.48 -6.65
CA ARG A 36 -10.48 -0.08 -6.88
C ARG A 36 -9.46 0.66 -7.75
N VAL A 37 -8.16 0.42 -7.55
CA VAL A 37 -7.11 1.00 -8.39
C VAL A 37 -7.30 0.56 -9.84
N ALA A 38 -7.51 -0.74 -10.07
CA ALA A 38 -7.76 -1.30 -11.39
C ALA A 38 -9.02 -0.70 -12.04
N ALA A 39 -10.14 -0.60 -11.31
CA ALA A 39 -11.38 0.01 -11.79
C ALA A 39 -11.26 1.52 -12.08
N SER A 40 -10.23 2.18 -11.54
CA SER A 40 -10.00 3.62 -11.66
C SER A 40 -8.88 3.97 -12.65
N GLU A 41 -8.41 3.02 -13.48
CA GLU A 41 -7.31 3.19 -14.44
C GLU A 41 -7.40 4.49 -15.26
N LYS A 42 -8.62 4.85 -15.71
CA LYS A 42 -8.90 6.07 -16.50
C LYS A 42 -8.46 7.38 -15.84
N LEU A 43 -8.26 7.40 -14.52
CA LEU A 43 -7.78 8.57 -13.79
C LEU A 43 -6.27 8.79 -13.95
N ASN A 44 -5.53 7.77 -14.39
CA ASN A 44 -4.08 7.80 -14.53
C ASN A 44 -3.36 8.25 -13.24
N ALA A 45 -3.87 7.79 -12.09
CA ALA A 45 -3.37 8.17 -10.77
C ALA A 45 -2.15 7.33 -10.34
N TYR A 46 -1.99 6.12 -10.88
CA TYR A 46 -0.84 5.25 -10.66
C TYR A 46 -0.06 5.11 -11.97
N ILE A 47 1.26 5.27 -11.91
CA ILE A 47 2.15 5.00 -13.06
C ILE A 47 2.80 3.61 -13.00
N LEU A 48 2.71 2.98 -11.82
CA LEU A 48 3.16 1.61 -11.56
C LEU A 48 2.35 1.06 -10.39
N THR A 49 1.67 -0.06 -10.57
CA THR A 49 1.01 -0.80 -9.49
C THR A 49 1.89 -1.94 -9.01
N THR A 50 1.73 -2.35 -7.76
CA THR A 50 2.50 -3.44 -7.14
C THR A 50 1.61 -4.45 -6.42
N PRO A 51 0.60 -5.05 -7.08
CA PRO A 51 -0.41 -5.89 -6.41
C PRO A 51 0.19 -7.11 -5.72
N ASP A 52 1.12 -7.83 -6.37
CA ASP A 52 1.73 -9.03 -5.80
C ASP A 52 2.50 -8.73 -4.52
N GLY A 53 3.35 -7.68 -4.56
CA GLY A 53 4.11 -7.24 -3.39
C GLY A 53 3.23 -6.68 -2.27
N ALA A 54 2.12 -6.01 -2.63
CA ALA A 54 1.14 -5.52 -1.66
C ALA A 54 0.44 -6.68 -0.92
N LEU A 55 0.00 -7.70 -1.67
CA LEU A 55 -0.66 -8.88 -1.12
C LEU A 55 0.29 -9.73 -0.29
N GLU A 56 1.54 -9.92 -0.73
CA GLU A 56 2.55 -10.61 0.07
C GLU A 56 2.82 -9.90 1.40
N ALA A 57 2.96 -8.57 1.37
CA ALA A 57 3.13 -7.78 2.58
C ALA A 57 1.90 -7.85 3.50
N ALA A 58 0.69 -7.86 2.93
CA ALA A 58 -0.57 -7.98 3.66
C ALA A 58 -0.67 -9.33 4.40
N ASP A 59 -0.31 -10.43 3.74
CA ASP A 59 -0.28 -11.76 4.35
C ASP A 59 0.70 -11.81 5.55
N GLN A 60 1.86 -11.18 5.40
CA GLN A 60 2.84 -11.07 6.49
C GLN A 60 2.32 -10.19 7.65
N SER A 61 1.56 -9.14 7.34
CA SER A 61 0.93 -8.28 8.34
C SER A 61 -0.19 -8.99 9.09
N ASP A 62 -1.01 -9.79 8.41
CA ASP A 62 -2.05 -10.61 9.03
C ASP A 62 -1.47 -11.59 10.07
N ALA A 63 -0.27 -12.13 9.83
CA ALA A 63 0.43 -12.97 10.80
C ALA A 63 0.89 -12.22 12.06
N ARG A 64 1.12 -10.89 11.98
CA ARG A 64 1.50 -10.04 13.13
C ARG A 64 0.30 -9.44 13.85
N LEU A 65 -0.83 -9.25 13.17
CA LEU A 65 -2.02 -8.65 13.74
C LEU A 65 -2.58 -9.48 14.92
N GLY A 66 -2.73 -8.83 16.08
CA GLY A 66 -3.16 -9.47 17.32
C GLY A 66 -2.03 -10.11 18.14
N THR A 67 -0.77 -9.85 17.78
CA THR A 67 0.42 -10.14 18.60
C THR A 67 0.99 -8.85 19.18
N ASP A 68 1.93 -8.96 20.12
CA ASP A 68 2.66 -7.81 20.66
C ASP A 68 3.61 -7.15 19.63
N ASP A 69 3.83 -7.81 18.48
CA ASP A 69 4.67 -7.32 17.39
C ASP A 69 3.88 -6.47 16.37
N ALA A 70 2.57 -6.25 16.57
CA ALA A 70 1.76 -5.43 15.68
C ALA A 70 2.19 -3.95 15.77
N ARG A 71 2.59 -3.39 14.62
CA ARG A 71 3.12 -2.02 14.53
C ARG A 71 2.03 -0.96 14.36
N ALA A 72 2.41 0.31 14.37
CA ALA A 72 1.49 1.45 14.36
C ALA A 72 0.58 1.51 13.12
N LEU A 73 1.11 1.11 11.96
CA LEU A 73 0.43 1.11 10.66
C LEU A 73 0.31 -0.30 10.06
N GLU A 74 0.42 -1.34 10.88
CA GLU A 74 0.46 -2.74 10.43
C GLU A 74 -0.69 -3.06 9.47
N GLY A 75 -0.34 -3.49 8.25
CA GLY A 75 -1.30 -3.99 7.27
C GLY A 75 -2.11 -2.91 6.54
N LEU A 76 -1.77 -1.63 6.69
CA LEU A 76 -2.46 -0.54 6.01
C LEU A 76 -1.88 -0.27 4.61
N PRO A 77 -2.70 -0.35 3.54
CA PRO A 77 -2.24 -0.07 2.18
C PRO A 77 -2.10 1.43 1.90
N ILE A 78 -1.01 1.82 1.25
CA ILE A 78 -0.73 3.22 0.86
C ILE A 78 -0.22 3.32 -0.58
N GLY A 79 -0.52 4.44 -1.25
CA GLY A 79 0.13 4.83 -2.51
C GLY A 79 1.33 5.74 -2.23
N VAL A 80 2.42 5.57 -2.99
CA VAL A 80 3.66 6.34 -2.82
C VAL A 80 3.89 7.23 -4.04
N LYS A 81 3.98 8.56 -3.88
CA LYS A 81 4.31 9.47 -5.00
C LYS A 81 5.60 9.03 -5.70
N ASP A 82 5.65 9.02 -7.03
CA ASP A 82 6.81 8.56 -7.81
C ASP A 82 8.07 9.46 -7.71
N LEU A 83 8.14 10.28 -6.67
CA LEU A 83 9.33 11.03 -6.26
C LEU A 83 10.17 10.27 -5.22
N PHE A 84 9.52 9.41 -4.42
CA PHE A 84 10.20 8.68 -3.36
C PHE A 84 10.80 7.40 -3.93
N CYS A 85 12.13 7.29 -3.79
CA CYS A 85 12.85 6.07 -4.15
C CYS A 85 12.38 4.93 -3.27
N THR A 86 12.01 3.83 -3.92
CA THR A 86 11.54 2.58 -3.31
C THR A 86 12.50 1.47 -3.74
N ARG A 87 13.17 0.82 -2.80
CA ARG A 87 14.26 -0.12 -3.12
C ARG A 87 13.73 -1.26 -3.99
N GLY A 88 14.35 -1.46 -5.16
CA GLY A 88 13.95 -2.52 -6.09
C GLY A 88 12.65 -2.27 -6.86
N VAL A 89 12.02 -1.10 -6.71
CA VAL A 89 10.80 -0.72 -7.42
C VAL A 89 11.05 0.54 -8.25
N ARG A 90 10.76 0.46 -9.56
CA ARG A 90 11.01 1.54 -10.54
C ARG A 90 10.47 2.88 -10.03
N THR A 91 11.32 3.91 -10.12
CA THR A 91 11.02 5.28 -9.69
C THR A 91 11.48 6.25 -10.77
N THR A 92 10.58 7.06 -11.31
CA THR A 92 10.84 7.87 -12.51
C THR A 92 10.66 9.37 -12.31
N ALA A 93 10.11 9.81 -11.18
CA ALA A 93 9.61 11.16 -10.98
C ALA A 93 8.68 11.63 -12.12
N CYS A 94 7.96 10.69 -12.75
CA CYS A 94 7.18 10.89 -13.97
C CYS A 94 7.96 11.50 -15.16
N SER A 95 9.28 11.26 -15.23
CA SER A 95 10.15 11.77 -16.28
C SER A 95 10.80 10.67 -17.11
N ASN A 96 10.79 10.86 -18.44
CA ASN A 96 11.52 10.01 -19.38
C ASN A 96 13.04 10.02 -19.14
N ILE A 97 13.59 11.01 -18.43
CA ILE A 97 15.02 11.08 -18.10
C ILE A 97 15.42 9.91 -17.19
N LEU A 98 14.57 9.55 -16.23
CA LEU A 98 14.85 8.46 -15.29
C LEU A 98 14.46 7.08 -15.85
N GLY A 99 13.61 7.01 -16.88
CA GLY A 99 13.33 5.78 -17.64
C GLY A 99 13.01 4.58 -16.75
N ASP A 100 13.88 3.57 -16.78
CA ASP A 100 13.75 2.33 -16.00
C ASP A 100 14.55 2.33 -14.69
N PHE A 101 14.87 3.51 -14.15
CA PHE A 101 15.63 3.64 -12.92
C PHE A 101 14.97 2.87 -11.78
N THR A 102 15.69 1.86 -11.29
CA THR A 102 15.31 1.03 -10.16
C THR A 102 16.27 1.32 -9.00
N PRO A 103 15.83 2.06 -7.96
CA PRO A 103 16.71 2.47 -6.87
C PRO A 103 17.31 1.27 -6.13
N THR A 104 18.60 1.36 -5.80
CA THR A 104 19.30 0.43 -4.90
C THR A 104 19.26 0.89 -3.44
N TYR A 105 18.46 1.91 -3.14
CA TYR A 105 18.27 2.51 -1.82
C TYR A 105 16.80 2.84 -1.59
N GLU A 106 16.46 3.06 -0.32
CA GLU A 106 15.11 3.41 0.13
C GLU A 106 15.10 4.89 0.54
N SER A 107 14.01 5.60 0.26
CA SER A 107 13.83 6.95 0.80
C SER A 107 13.58 6.87 2.31
N LYS A 108 13.97 7.90 3.08
CA LYS A 108 13.75 7.86 4.53
C LYS A 108 12.27 7.81 4.93
N VAL A 109 11.40 8.39 4.10
CA VAL A 109 9.95 8.41 4.35
C VAL A 109 9.36 7.01 4.24
N THR A 110 9.64 6.32 3.13
CA THR A 110 9.17 4.96 2.88
C THR A 110 9.81 3.96 3.83
N GLU A 111 11.10 4.10 4.15
CA GLU A 111 11.77 3.30 5.19
C GLU A 111 11.00 3.35 6.53
N ASN A 112 10.59 4.54 6.97
CA ASN A 112 9.82 4.69 8.22
C ASN A 112 8.42 4.07 8.11
N LEU A 113 7.73 4.23 6.97
CA LEU A 113 6.41 3.65 6.74
C LEU A 113 6.45 2.11 6.77
N TRP A 114 7.47 1.50 6.16
CA TRP A 114 7.68 0.05 6.20
C TRP A 114 8.07 -0.42 7.60
N ALA A 115 8.88 0.36 8.32
CA ALA A 115 9.23 0.10 9.71
C ALA A 115 8.00 0.11 10.63
N ASP A 116 6.99 0.94 10.33
CA ASP A 116 5.71 1.00 11.04
C ASP A 116 4.64 0.03 10.51
N GLY A 117 4.95 -0.73 9.46
CA GLY A 117 4.13 -1.84 8.95
C GLY A 117 3.08 -1.49 7.90
N ALA A 118 3.14 -0.30 7.31
CA ALA A 118 2.38 -0.01 6.10
C ALA A 118 2.86 -0.87 4.93
N LEU A 119 2.05 -0.94 3.86
CA LEU A 119 2.39 -1.67 2.64
C LEU A 119 2.06 -0.86 1.38
N MET A 120 2.79 -1.09 0.29
CA MET A 120 2.71 -0.27 -0.92
C MET A 120 1.75 -0.83 -1.97
N LEU A 121 0.76 -0.05 -2.39
CA LEU A 121 -0.10 -0.35 -3.54
C LEU A 121 0.58 -0.06 -4.89
N GLY A 122 1.48 0.93 -4.92
CA GLY A 122 2.23 1.29 -6.11
C GLY A 122 2.76 2.72 -6.08
N LYS A 123 3.29 3.17 -7.23
CA LYS A 123 3.81 4.50 -7.49
C LYS A 123 2.74 5.39 -8.12
N LEU A 124 2.44 6.50 -7.45
CA LEU A 124 1.45 7.48 -7.89
C LEU A 124 2.07 8.44 -8.91
N ASN A 125 1.23 8.88 -9.84
CA ASN A 125 1.57 9.90 -10.82
C ASN A 125 1.90 11.26 -10.13
N ASN A 126 2.68 12.08 -10.83
CA ASN A 126 3.04 13.43 -10.44
C ASN A 126 3.23 14.31 -11.69
N ASP A 127 3.52 15.59 -11.45
CA ASP A 127 3.78 16.60 -12.48
C ASP A 127 4.82 16.17 -13.53
#